data_AF-A0A6J7IF43-F1
#
_entry.id   AF-A0A6J7IF43-F1
#
_cell.length_a   1.000
_cell.length_b   1.000
_cell.length_c   1.000
_cell.angle_alpha   90.00
_cell.angle_beta   90.00
_cell.angle_gamma   90.00
#
_symmetry.space_group_name_H-M   'P 1'
#
loop_
_entity.id
_entity.type
_entity.pdbx_description
1 polymer ?
#
loop_
_entity_poly.entity_id
_entity_poly.type
_entity_poly.pdbx_seq_one_letter_code
_entity_poly.pdbx_strand_id
1 'polypeptide(L)'
;MLVYEAQKAGFAAIRAGVDFLEINKACHTVLAQGLVDMGVLTISAEESMRPEVGLHKRWTLHGVSHMLGLDVHDCAQARKDQYTNAKLEAGMVLTVEPGLYIQPDDELFAPEYRGIGIRIEDDVLVTETGCFNLSENMPRHPDDIEAWMASLR
;
A
#
# COMPACT_ATOMS: atom_id res chain seq x y z
N MET A 1 3.51 -1.50 13.18
CA MET A 1 3.61 -0.42 12.18
C MET A 1 3.65 -0.89 10.72
N LEU A 2 3.30 -2.15 10.41
CA LEU A 2 3.57 -2.74 9.09
C LEU A 2 2.91 -2.00 7.91
N VAL A 3 1.61 -1.69 8.02
CA VAL A 3 0.87 -1.00 6.94
C VAL A 3 1.39 0.43 6.70
N TYR A 4 1.74 1.14 7.77
CA TYR A 4 2.32 2.48 7.69
C TYR A 4 3.68 2.49 7.00
N GLU A 5 4.56 1.53 7.31
CA GLU A 5 5.85 1.40 6.62
C GLU A 5 5.69 0.98 5.16
N ALA A 6 4.69 0.14 4.84
CA ALA A 6 4.36 -0.18 3.46
C ALA A 6 3.92 1.08 2.68
N GLN A 7 3.14 1.97 3.29
CA GLN A 7 2.70 3.21 2.66
C GLN A 7 3.87 4.14 2.35
N LYS A 8 4.79 4.30 3.32
CA LYS A 8 6.03 5.07 3.12
C LYS A 8 6.88 4.51 2.00
N ALA A 9 6.99 3.19 1.88
CA ALA A 9 7.69 2.56 0.75
C ALA A 9 6.98 2.85 -0.58
N GLY A 10 5.65 2.85 -0.60
CA GLY A 10 4.85 3.29 -1.74
C GLY A 10 5.19 4.72 -2.18
N PHE A 11 5.19 5.68 -1.26
CA PHE A 11 5.57 7.07 -1.56
C PHE A 11 6.98 7.19 -2.12
N ALA A 12 7.94 6.48 -1.53
CA ALA A 12 9.34 6.51 -1.94
C ALA A 12 9.57 5.94 -3.36
N ALA A 13 8.66 5.09 -3.86
CA ALA A 13 8.72 4.53 -5.19
C ALA A 13 8.21 5.47 -6.29
N ILE A 14 7.47 6.53 -5.93
CA ILE A 14 6.77 7.39 -6.89
C ILE A 14 7.67 8.52 -7.37
N ARG A 15 7.81 8.65 -8.69
CA ARG A 15 8.35 9.80 -9.43
C ARG A 15 8.09 9.61 -10.92
N ALA A 16 8.21 10.66 -11.73
CA ALA A 16 8.11 10.52 -13.18
C ALA A 16 9.13 9.49 -13.74
N GLY A 17 8.70 8.69 -14.72
CA GLY A 17 9.53 7.72 -15.45
C GLY A 17 9.63 6.32 -14.83
N VAL A 18 9.16 6.10 -13.60
CA VAL A 18 9.04 4.75 -13.02
C VAL A 18 7.79 4.05 -13.52
N ASP A 19 7.80 2.72 -13.56
CA ASP A 19 6.62 1.96 -13.96
C ASP A 19 5.57 2.01 -12.85
N PHE A 20 4.28 2.15 -13.22
CA PHE A 20 3.18 2.25 -12.25
C PHE A 20 3.20 1.13 -11.19
N LEU A 21 3.53 -0.10 -11.61
CA LEU A 21 3.56 -1.27 -10.73
C LEU A 21 4.72 -1.28 -9.72
N GLU A 22 5.71 -0.40 -9.83
CA GLU A 22 6.77 -0.32 -8.81
C GLU A 22 6.21 0.16 -7.46
N ILE A 23 5.10 0.93 -7.43
CA ILE A 23 4.38 1.28 -6.19
C ILE A 23 3.86 0.00 -5.52
N ASN A 24 3.20 -0.87 -6.30
CA ASN A 24 2.66 -2.13 -5.79
C ASN A 24 3.75 -3.05 -5.26
N LYS A 25 4.83 -3.18 -6.02
CA LYS A 25 5.99 -3.98 -5.62
C LYS A 25 6.61 -3.45 -4.32
N ALA A 26 6.83 -2.14 -4.18
CA ALA A 26 7.43 -1.56 -2.99
C ALA A 26 6.60 -1.83 -1.72
N CYS A 27 5.28 -1.56 -1.78
CA CYS A 27 4.38 -1.85 -0.66
C CYS A 27 4.36 -3.35 -0.32
N HIS A 28 4.20 -4.22 -1.33
CA HIS A 28 4.12 -5.66 -1.12
C HIS A 28 5.43 -6.26 -0.59
N THR A 29 6.59 -5.73 -0.97
CA THR A 29 7.88 -6.17 -0.40
C THR A 29 7.93 -5.91 1.10
N VAL A 30 7.49 -4.74 1.57
CA VAL A 30 7.42 -4.43 3.01
C VAL A 30 6.42 -5.34 3.72
N LEU A 31 5.22 -5.51 3.16
CA LEU A 31 4.20 -6.40 3.73
C LEU A 31 4.70 -7.85 3.82
N ALA A 32 5.31 -8.37 2.75
CA ALA A 32 5.85 -9.72 2.72
C ALA A 32 6.96 -9.90 3.76
N GLN A 33 7.90 -8.96 3.86
CA GLN A 33 8.96 -9.03 4.88
C GLN A 33 8.38 -8.98 6.30
N GLY A 34 7.43 -8.09 6.56
CA GLY A 34 6.79 -8.03 7.88
C GLY A 34 6.04 -9.32 8.25
N LEU A 35 5.43 -10.00 7.28
CA LEU A 35 4.80 -11.30 7.50
C LEU A 35 5.82 -12.42 7.77
N VAL A 36 7.02 -12.36 7.17
CA VAL A 36 8.14 -13.25 7.52
C VAL A 36 8.59 -12.97 8.95
N ASP A 37 8.78 -11.70 9.31
CA ASP A 37 9.25 -11.29 10.63
C ASP A 37 8.25 -11.66 11.74
N MET A 38 6.95 -11.66 11.43
CA MET A 38 5.89 -12.15 12.33
C MET A 38 5.80 -13.68 12.40
N GLY A 39 6.52 -14.41 11.55
CA GLY A 39 6.55 -15.87 11.52
C GLY A 39 5.33 -16.53 10.86
N VAL A 40 4.44 -15.76 10.23
CA VAL A 40 3.21 -16.29 9.60
C VAL A 40 3.42 -16.65 8.13
N LEU A 41 4.38 -15.99 7.46
CA LEU A 41 4.84 -16.36 6.13
C LEU A 41 6.08 -17.25 6.26
N THR A 42 5.95 -18.51 5.87
CA THR A 42 6.95 -19.56 6.13
C THR A 42 8.06 -19.65 5.08
N ILE A 43 7.96 -18.88 4.00
CA ILE A 43 8.97 -18.75 2.95
C ILE A 43 9.60 -17.35 3.00
N SER A 44 10.69 -17.12 2.27
CA SER A 44 11.29 -15.78 2.22
C SER A 44 10.37 -14.76 1.54
N ALA A 45 10.54 -13.48 1.89
CA ALA A 45 9.81 -12.40 1.23
C ALA A 45 10.11 -12.38 -0.28
N GLU A 46 11.36 -12.59 -0.67
CA GLU A 46 11.78 -12.68 -2.07
C GLU A 46 11.05 -13.81 -2.81
N GLU A 47 10.99 -15.01 -2.22
CA GLU A 47 10.27 -16.14 -2.81
C GLU A 47 8.78 -15.86 -2.94
N SER A 48 8.17 -15.31 -1.88
CA SER A 48 6.75 -14.93 -1.86
C SER A 48 6.40 -13.85 -2.87
N MET A 49 7.33 -12.95 -3.20
CA MET A 49 7.16 -11.89 -4.18
C MET A 49 7.19 -12.38 -5.63
N ARG A 50 7.60 -13.62 -5.89
CA ARG A 50 7.55 -14.20 -7.24
C ARG A 50 6.09 -14.29 -7.73
N PRO A 51 5.80 -13.88 -8.98
CA PRO A 51 4.43 -13.84 -9.52
C PRO A 51 3.65 -15.16 -9.39
N GLU A 52 4.33 -16.29 -9.51
CA GLU A 52 3.78 -17.64 -9.44
C GLU A 52 3.61 -18.17 -8.00
N VAL A 53 4.16 -17.50 -6.98
CA VAL A 53 4.11 -17.92 -5.57
C VAL A 53 3.09 -17.09 -4.80
N GLY A 54 3.36 -15.79 -4.63
CA GLY A 54 2.38 -14.82 -4.12
C GLY A 54 1.77 -15.10 -2.74
N LEU A 55 2.38 -15.91 -1.86
CA LEU A 55 1.73 -16.34 -0.61
C LEU A 55 1.36 -15.19 0.35
N HIS A 56 2.12 -14.09 0.34
CA HIS A 56 1.80 -12.87 1.11
C HIS A 56 0.43 -12.27 0.74
N LYS A 57 -0.06 -12.51 -0.48
CA LYS A 57 -1.36 -12.00 -0.97
C LYS A 57 -2.57 -12.60 -0.24
N ARG A 58 -2.37 -13.64 0.57
CA ARG A 58 -3.42 -14.12 1.50
C ARG A 58 -3.93 -13.01 2.42
N TRP A 59 -3.07 -12.05 2.78
CA TRP A 59 -3.39 -10.97 3.73
C TRP A 59 -3.43 -9.57 3.12
N THR A 60 -3.12 -9.42 1.82
CA THR A 60 -3.30 -8.18 1.06
C THR A 60 -4.11 -8.48 -0.20
N LEU A 61 -5.37 -8.05 -0.21
CA LEU A 61 -6.40 -8.56 -1.11
C LEU A 61 -6.63 -7.70 -2.36
N HIS A 62 -5.88 -6.59 -2.50
CA HIS A 62 -6.08 -5.61 -3.56
C HIS A 62 -4.75 -5.01 -4.04
N GLY A 63 -4.80 -4.30 -5.17
CA GLY A 63 -3.70 -3.42 -5.58
C GLY A 63 -3.56 -2.24 -4.62
N VAL A 64 -2.37 -1.65 -4.52
CA VAL A 64 -2.10 -0.56 -3.55
C VAL A 64 -2.23 0.84 -4.14
N SER A 65 -2.70 0.94 -5.38
CA SER A 65 -2.79 2.20 -6.11
C SER A 65 -3.74 2.09 -7.29
N HIS A 66 -4.50 3.16 -7.51
CA HIS A 66 -5.20 3.44 -8.76
C HIS A 66 -5.11 4.93 -9.11
N MET A 67 -5.33 5.28 -10.39
CA MET A 67 -5.47 6.69 -10.79
C MET A 67 -6.70 7.31 -10.13
N LEU A 68 -6.59 8.60 -9.83
CA LEU A 68 -7.64 9.40 -9.20
C LEU A 68 -7.82 10.71 -9.97
N GLY A 69 -9.07 11.10 -10.19
CA GLY A 69 -9.40 12.33 -10.91
C GLY A 69 -10.89 12.63 -10.88
N LEU A 70 -11.53 12.67 -12.05
CA LEU A 70 -12.98 12.94 -12.12
C LEU A 70 -13.80 11.80 -11.52
N ASP A 71 -13.30 10.57 -11.66
CA ASP A 71 -13.83 9.37 -11.04
C ASP A 71 -12.88 8.88 -9.94
N VAL A 72 -13.42 8.19 -8.94
CA VAL A 72 -12.61 7.62 -7.83
C VAL A 72 -11.58 6.62 -8.35
N HIS A 73 -12.00 5.73 -9.25
CA HIS A 73 -11.11 4.86 -10.02
C HIS A 73 -11.01 5.44 -11.44
N ASP A 74 -10.28 6.55 -11.57
CA ASP A 74 -10.12 7.19 -12.87
C ASP A 74 -9.39 6.26 -13.84
N CYS A 75 -9.69 6.39 -15.13
CA CYS A 75 -9.06 5.61 -16.19
C CYS A 75 -9.17 4.08 -16.01
N ALA A 76 -10.10 3.57 -15.21
CA ALA A 76 -10.21 2.13 -14.93
C ALA A 76 -10.43 1.26 -16.19
N GLN A 77 -10.95 1.85 -17.27
CA GLN A 77 -11.16 1.19 -18.57
C GLN A 77 -10.03 1.46 -19.58
N ALA A 78 -8.98 2.18 -19.17
CA ALA A 78 -7.82 2.44 -20.02
C ALA A 78 -7.09 1.13 -20.34
N ARG A 79 -6.40 1.13 -21.49
CA ARG A 79 -5.58 -0.02 -21.87
C ARG A 79 -4.40 -0.15 -20.92
N LYS A 80 -3.97 -1.38 -20.64
CA LYS A 80 -2.88 -1.66 -19.69
C LYS A 80 -1.58 -0.94 -20.05
N ASP A 81 -1.23 -0.87 -21.33
CA ASP A 81 -0.04 -0.18 -21.85
C ASP A 81 -0.09 1.35 -21.68
N GLN A 82 -1.24 1.91 -21.31
CA GLN A 82 -1.44 3.32 -20.99
C GLN A 82 -1.74 3.55 -19.50
N TYR A 83 -1.78 2.48 -18.70
CA TYR A 83 -2.10 2.54 -17.29
C TYR A 83 -1.19 1.62 -16.47
N THR A 84 -1.63 0.41 -16.13
CA THR A 84 -0.90 -0.46 -15.20
C THR A 84 0.48 -0.91 -15.71
N ASN A 85 0.72 -0.91 -17.02
CA ASN A 85 2.01 -1.24 -17.63
C ASN A 85 2.72 -0.01 -18.19
N ALA A 86 2.22 1.20 -17.89
CA ALA A 86 2.80 2.44 -18.32
C ALA A 86 3.73 3.02 -17.24
N LYS A 87 4.49 4.02 -17.67
CA LYS A 87 5.30 4.84 -16.77
C LYS A 87 4.46 5.96 -16.18
N LEU A 88 4.78 6.34 -14.95
CA LEU A 88 4.24 7.54 -14.33
C LEU A 88 4.78 8.78 -15.04
N GLU A 89 3.93 9.79 -15.20
CA GLU A 89 4.30 11.11 -15.69
C GLU A 89 4.00 12.14 -14.60
N ALA A 90 4.79 13.22 -14.53
CA ALA A 90 4.51 14.32 -13.62
C ALA A 90 3.13 14.93 -13.94
N GLY A 91 2.35 15.24 -12.90
CA GLY A 91 0.97 15.72 -13.04
C GLY A 91 -0.10 14.63 -12.91
N MET A 92 0.26 13.35 -12.98
CA MET A 92 -0.66 12.25 -12.66
C MET A 92 -1.06 12.29 -11.17
N VAL A 93 -2.31 11.95 -10.87
CA VAL A 93 -2.83 11.82 -9.50
C VAL A 93 -3.28 10.38 -9.28
N LEU A 94 -2.90 9.79 -8.15
CA LEU A 94 -3.15 8.40 -7.81
C LEU A 94 -3.23 8.19 -6.30
N THR A 95 -3.75 7.04 -5.87
CA THR A 95 -3.79 6.62 -4.47
C THR A 95 -2.55 5.81 -4.06
N VAL A 96 -2.23 5.80 -2.76
CA VAL A 96 -1.30 4.86 -2.13
C VAL A 96 -1.97 4.25 -0.91
N GLU A 97 -2.46 3.02 -1.05
CA GLU A 97 -3.43 2.41 -0.14
C GLU A 97 -3.08 0.97 0.30
N PRO A 98 -1.86 0.69 0.82
CA PRO A 98 -1.58 -0.66 1.31
C PRO A 98 -2.52 -1.08 2.44
N GLY A 99 -2.89 -2.35 2.45
CA GLY A 99 -3.75 -2.94 3.48
C GLY A 99 -3.27 -4.31 3.95
N LEU A 100 -3.59 -4.63 5.20
CA LEU A 100 -3.37 -5.94 5.80
C LEU A 100 -4.66 -6.39 6.51
N TYR A 101 -5.13 -7.58 6.17
CA TYR A 101 -6.41 -8.11 6.64
C TYR A 101 -6.23 -9.53 7.17
N ILE A 102 -6.43 -9.71 8.48
CA ILE A 102 -6.29 -10.99 9.16
C ILE A 102 -7.70 -11.53 9.38
N GLN A 103 -8.00 -12.70 8.82
CA GLN A 103 -9.33 -13.30 8.95
C GLN A 103 -9.60 -13.70 10.42
N PRO A 104 -10.87 -13.66 10.89
CA PRO A 104 -11.22 -14.04 12.26
C PRO A 104 -10.81 -15.47 12.66
N ASP A 105 -10.74 -16.37 11.68
CA ASP A 105 -10.40 -17.78 11.82
C ASP A 105 -8.97 -18.13 11.37
N ASP A 106 -8.11 -17.13 11.12
CA ASP A 106 -6.75 -17.39 10.65
C ASP A 106 -5.83 -17.87 11.79
N GLU A 107 -5.70 -19.19 11.92
CA GLU A 107 -4.89 -19.83 12.96
C GLU A 107 -3.37 -19.62 12.80
N LEU A 108 -2.92 -19.06 11.68
CA LEU A 108 -1.52 -18.65 11.49
C LEU A 108 -1.16 -17.43 12.37
N PHE A 109 -2.14 -16.65 12.81
CA PHE A 109 -1.95 -15.52 13.71
C PHE A 109 -2.37 -15.87 15.15
N ALA A 110 -1.74 -15.20 16.12
CA ALA A 110 -2.18 -15.26 17.52
C ALA A 110 -3.62 -14.71 17.66
N PRO A 111 -4.44 -15.25 18.59
CA PRO A 111 -5.87 -14.91 18.71
C PRO A 111 -6.16 -13.40 18.80
N GLU A 112 -5.30 -12.63 19.44
CA GLU A 112 -5.42 -11.18 19.61
C GLU A 112 -5.34 -10.37 18.31
N TYR A 113 -4.76 -10.93 17.24
CA TYR A 113 -4.67 -10.27 15.93
C TYR A 113 -5.79 -10.65 14.96
N ARG A 114 -6.54 -11.72 15.26
CA ARG A 114 -7.54 -12.26 14.34
C ARG A 114 -8.72 -11.32 14.20
N GLY A 115 -9.17 -11.09 12.96
CA GLY A 115 -10.24 -10.15 12.64
C GLY A 115 -9.79 -8.68 12.55
N ILE A 116 -8.50 -8.38 12.72
CA ILE A 116 -7.96 -7.03 12.50
C ILE A 116 -7.79 -6.79 11.00
N GLY A 117 -8.34 -5.69 10.52
CA GLY A 117 -8.11 -5.14 9.18
C GLY A 117 -7.64 -3.70 9.27
N ILE A 118 -6.52 -3.40 8.61
CA ILE A 118 -5.92 -2.06 8.59
C ILE A 118 -5.60 -1.71 7.14
N ARG A 119 -6.05 -0.53 6.69
CA ARG A 119 -5.61 0.13 5.46
C ARG A 119 -5.31 1.59 5.76
N ILE A 120 -4.22 2.10 5.21
CA ILE A 120 -3.86 3.52 5.30
C ILE A 120 -3.71 4.01 3.86
N GLU A 121 -4.44 5.05 3.51
CA GLU A 121 -4.60 5.54 2.15
C GLU A 121 -4.37 7.04 2.08
N ASP A 122 -3.64 7.47 1.05
CA ASP A 122 -3.45 8.87 0.70
C ASP A 122 -3.55 9.07 -0.80
N ASP A 123 -3.94 10.30 -1.17
CA ASP A 123 -3.96 10.78 -2.53
C ASP A 123 -2.67 11.55 -2.81
N VAL A 124 -2.00 11.25 -3.92
CA VAL A 124 -0.72 11.87 -4.25
C VAL A 124 -0.67 12.38 -5.69
N LEU A 125 -0.02 13.53 -5.85
CA LEU A 125 0.35 14.10 -7.13
C LEU A 125 1.77 13.65 -7.48
N VAL A 126 1.95 12.97 -8.60
CA VAL A 126 3.27 12.62 -9.13
C VAL A 126 4.01 13.88 -9.57
N THR A 127 5.28 13.97 -9.19
CA THR A 127 6.20 15.05 -9.60
C THR A 127 7.40 14.47 -10.34
N GLU A 128 8.25 15.33 -10.89
CA GLU A 128 9.48 14.90 -11.59
C GLU A 128 10.41 14.04 -10.73
N THR A 129 10.45 14.29 -9.42
CA THR A 129 11.46 13.67 -8.52
C THR A 129 10.85 12.85 -7.38
N GLY A 130 9.53 12.84 -7.25
CA GLY A 130 8.83 12.28 -6.10
C GLY A 130 7.31 12.31 -6.27
N CYS A 131 6.60 12.42 -5.15
CA CYS A 131 5.20 12.81 -5.12
C CYS A 131 4.94 13.90 -4.07
N PHE A 132 3.84 14.62 -4.22
CA PHE A 132 3.27 15.50 -3.21
C PHE A 132 2.02 14.84 -2.63
N ASN A 133 1.94 14.69 -1.31
CA ASN A 133 0.80 14.07 -0.65
C ASN A 133 -0.30 15.11 -0.40
N LEU A 134 -1.43 14.96 -1.10
CA LEU A 134 -2.56 15.88 -1.07
C LEU A 134 -3.38 15.75 0.22
N SER A 135 -3.29 14.61 0.90
CA SER A 135 -3.97 14.28 2.15
C SER A 135 -3.03 14.30 3.37
N GLU A 136 -1.88 14.97 3.27
CA GLU A 136 -0.85 14.99 4.32
C GLU A 136 -1.32 15.53 5.68
N ASN A 137 -2.37 16.36 5.68
CA ASN A 137 -2.90 17.01 6.88
C ASN A 137 -3.65 16.07 7.84
N MET A 138 -3.98 14.84 7.44
CA MET A 138 -4.55 13.85 8.34
C MET A 138 -3.44 12.99 8.98
N PRO A 139 -3.47 12.78 10.32
CA PRO A 139 -2.48 11.96 10.98
C PRO A 139 -2.62 10.49 10.59
N ARG A 140 -1.48 9.81 10.41
CA ARG A 140 -1.41 8.38 10.00
C ARG A 140 -0.56 7.53 10.93
N HIS A 141 0.41 8.13 11.62
CA HIS A 141 1.17 7.45 12.65
C HIS A 141 0.26 7.26 13.89
N PRO A 142 0.23 6.08 14.54
CA PRO A 142 -0.59 5.83 15.71
C PRO A 142 -0.42 6.87 16.81
N ASP A 143 0.81 7.27 17.14
CA ASP A 143 1.05 8.30 18.17
C ASP A 143 0.39 9.64 17.81
N ASP A 144 0.41 10.05 16.54
CA ASP A 144 -0.22 11.29 16.08
C ASP A 144 -1.76 11.16 16.13
N ILE A 145 -2.29 9.98 15.80
CA ILE A 145 -3.72 9.68 15.90
C ILE A 145 -4.17 9.72 17.37
N GLU A 146 -3.43 9.09 18.27
CA GLU A 146 -3.71 9.07 19.70
C GLU A 146 -3.68 10.49 20.29
N ALA A 147 -2.66 11.28 19.94
CA ALA A 147 -2.55 12.67 20.35
C ALA A 147 -3.72 13.53 19.82
N TRP A 148 -4.08 13.37 18.55
CA TRP A 148 -5.23 14.07 17.97
C TRP A 148 -6.54 13.70 18.66
N MET A 149 -6.80 12.41 18.86
CA MET A 149 -7.99 11.91 19.56
C MET A 149 -8.07 12.41 21.01
N ALA A 150 -6.94 12.50 21.71
CA ALA A 150 -6.88 13.04 23.06
C ALA A 150 -7.19 14.54 23.11
N SER A 151 -6.85 15.30 22.06
CA SER A 151 -7.12 16.74 21.97
C SER A 151 -8.60 17.09 21.73
N LEU A 152 -9.41 16.12 21.30
CA LEU A 152 -10.86 16.31 21.06
C LEU A 152 -11.71 16.20 22.33
N ARG A 153 -11.09 15.94 23.49
CA ARG A 153 -11.75 15.75 24.77
C ARG A 153 -11.91 17.04 25.56
#